data_AF-A0A2A4TIH4-F1
#
_entry.id   AF-A0A2A4TIH4-F1
#
_cell.length_a   1.000
_cell.length_b   1.000
_cell.length_c   1.000
_cell.angle_alpha   90.00
_cell.angle_beta   90.00
_cell.angle_gamma   90.00
#
_symmetry.space_group_name_H-M   'P 1'
#
loop_
_entity.id
_entity.type
_entity.pdbx_description
1 polymer ?
#
loop_
_entity_poly.entity_id
_entity_poly.type
_entity_poly.pdbx_seq_one_letter_code
_entity_poly.pdbx_strand_id
1 'polypeptide(L)'
;MRKKNQTPRKSLRERVADRKAGIKEETSPKREKILKRVRLCANLFQAIGLIMLMVLLGQYIGDGYGHMNWINVMIYSGMFLVGRAVSSFMNLSNIMR
;
A
#
# COMPACT_ATOMS: atom_id res chain seq x y z
N MET A 1 14.21 36.52 2.64
CA MET A 1 13.12 35.91 3.42
C MET A 1 11.93 35.61 2.51
N ARG A 2 11.64 34.35 2.19
CA ARG A 2 10.57 33.97 1.23
C ARG A 2 9.25 33.74 1.99
N LYS A 3 8.31 34.69 1.90
CA LYS A 3 6.97 34.56 2.51
C LYS A 3 6.26 33.34 1.91
N LYS A 4 5.87 32.45 2.80
CA LYS A 4 5.12 31.21 2.56
C LYS A 4 3.69 31.64 2.18
N ASN A 5 3.33 31.54 0.89
CA ASN A 5 1.95 31.70 0.42
C ASN A 5 1.08 30.64 1.10
N GLN A 6 0.53 30.98 2.27
CA GLN A 6 -0.57 30.26 2.88
C GLN A 6 -1.80 30.63 2.07
N THR A 7 -2.27 29.71 1.24
CA THR A 7 -3.58 29.84 0.60
C THR A 7 -4.63 30.06 1.70
N PRO A 8 -5.48 31.10 1.59
CA PRO A 8 -6.46 31.40 2.62
C PRO A 8 -7.38 30.19 2.82
N ARG A 9 -7.71 29.87 4.08
CA ARG A 9 -8.65 28.78 4.40
C ARG A 9 -9.99 29.08 3.69
N LYS A 10 -10.43 28.17 2.81
CA LYS A 10 -11.74 28.24 2.13
C LYS A 10 -12.85 28.49 3.14
N SER A 11 -13.77 29.39 2.78
CA SER A 11 -14.90 29.77 3.63
C SER A 11 -15.92 28.63 3.76
N LEU A 12 -16.71 28.61 4.84
CA LEU A 12 -17.74 27.58 5.07
C LEU A 12 -18.74 27.47 3.90
N ARG A 13 -19.09 28.60 3.27
CA ARG A 13 -20.01 28.63 2.12
C ARG A 13 -19.41 27.95 0.89
N GLU A 14 -18.14 28.22 0.57
CA GLU A 14 -17.44 27.53 -0.52
C GLU A 14 -17.34 26.02 -0.27
N ARG A 15 -17.09 25.60 0.98
CA ARG A 15 -17.02 24.16 1.33
C ARG A 15 -18.37 23.45 1.27
N VAL A 16 -19.47 24.18 1.42
CA VAL A 16 -20.83 23.64 1.23
C VAL A 16 -21.19 23.63 -0.26
N ALA A 17 -20.79 24.65 -1.01
CA ALA A 17 -20.97 24.71 -2.46
C ALA A 17 -20.17 23.62 -3.18
N ASP A 18 -18.89 23.42 -2.83
CA ASP A 18 -18.03 22.35 -3.36
C ASP A 18 -18.63 20.97 -3.06
N ARG A 19 -19.17 20.76 -1.85
CA ARG A 19 -19.88 19.52 -1.49
C ARG A 19 -21.19 19.33 -2.28
N LYS A 20 -21.96 20.40 -2.52
CA LYS A 20 -23.16 20.36 -3.39
C LYS A 20 -22.81 20.13 -4.86
N ALA A 21 -21.66 20.62 -5.31
CA ALA A 21 -21.15 20.48 -6.67
C ALA A 21 -20.41 19.14 -6.91
N GLY A 22 -20.28 18.29 -5.89
CA GLY A 22 -19.59 17.00 -5.99
C GLY A 22 -18.07 17.11 -6.15
N ILE A 23 -17.49 18.28 -5.91
CA ILE A 23 -16.05 18.51 -6.05
C ILE A 23 -15.35 17.95 -4.81
N LYS A 24 -14.74 16.78 -4.96
CA LYS A 24 -13.96 16.12 -3.91
C LYS A 24 -12.75 17.00 -3.56
N GLU A 25 -12.55 17.31 -2.28
CA GLU A 25 -11.40 18.10 -1.81
C GLU A 25 -10.11 17.49 -2.37
N GLU A 26 -9.35 18.29 -3.14
CA GLU A 26 -8.08 17.87 -3.73
C GLU A 26 -7.18 17.31 -2.64
N THR A 27 -6.80 16.05 -2.80
CA THR A 27 -5.89 15.41 -1.85
C THR A 27 -4.56 16.14 -1.94
N SER A 28 -3.97 16.51 -0.81
CA SER A 28 -2.70 17.23 -0.83
C SER A 28 -1.68 16.45 -1.69
N PRO A 29 -0.99 17.09 -2.65
CA PRO A 29 -0.13 16.40 -3.62
C PRO A 29 1.02 15.63 -2.95
N LYS A 30 1.35 15.99 -1.70
CA LYS A 30 2.30 15.25 -0.86
C LYS A 30 1.76 13.89 -0.42
N ARG A 31 0.47 13.78 -0.06
CA ARG A 31 -0.15 12.52 0.36
C ARG A 31 -0.25 11.52 -0.80
N GLU A 32 -0.55 11.99 -2.00
CA GLU A 32 -0.65 11.13 -3.18
C GLU A 32 0.71 10.51 -3.56
N LYS A 33 1.81 11.29 -3.47
CA LYS A 33 3.17 10.76 -3.66
C LYS A 33 3.55 9.70 -2.63
N ILE A 34 3.15 9.90 -1.37
CA ILE A 34 3.42 8.93 -0.30
C ILE A 34 2.63 7.64 -0.53
N LEU A 35 1.33 7.74 -0.84
CA LEU A 35 0.49 6.59 -1.18
C LEU A 35 1.09 5.80 -2.36
N LYS A 36 1.53 6.47 -3.44
CA LYS A 36 2.18 5.79 -4.57
C LYS A 36 3.44 5.01 -4.14
N ARG A 37 4.28 5.58 -3.27
CA ARG A 37 5.46 4.89 -2.74
C ARG A 37 5.11 3.70 -1.86
N VAL A 38 4.15 3.87 -0.95
CA VAL A 38 3.67 2.78 -0.08
C VAL A 38 3.11 1.63 -0.91
N ARG A 39 2.36 1.93 -1.99
CA ARG A 39 1.84 0.89 -2.90
C ARG A 39 2.96 0.11 -3.57
N LEU A 40 3.99 0.82 -4.03
CA LEU A 40 5.14 0.22 -4.69
C LEU A 40 5.92 -0.68 -3.72
N CYS A 41 6.18 -0.19 -2.50
CA CYS A 41 6.80 -1.00 -1.44
C CYS A 41 5.98 -2.23 -1.07
N ALA A 42 4.65 -2.11 -0.94
CA ALA A 42 3.77 -3.22 -0.62
C ALA A 42 3.78 -4.29 -1.73
N ASN A 43 3.75 -3.88 -3.00
CA ASN A 43 3.86 -4.79 -4.13
C ASN A 43 5.22 -5.48 -4.19
N LEU A 44 6.31 -4.76 -3.91
CA LEU A 44 7.65 -5.35 -3.84
C LEU A 44 7.75 -6.38 -2.71
N PHE A 45 7.24 -6.06 -1.53
CA PHE A 45 7.20 -6.99 -0.39
C PHE A 45 6.42 -8.26 -0.73
N GLN A 46 5.28 -8.11 -1.41
CA GLN A 46 4.46 -9.22 -1.85
C GLN A 46 5.21 -10.10 -2.87
N ALA A 47 5.87 -9.48 -3.86
CA ALA A 47 6.63 -10.20 -4.88
C ALA A 47 7.82 -10.96 -4.28
N ILE A 48 8.58 -10.32 -3.38
CA ILE A 48 9.71 -10.94 -2.69
C ILE A 48 9.24 -12.13 -1.85
N GLY A 49 8.18 -11.96 -1.06
CA GLY A 49 7.61 -13.06 -0.26
C GLY A 49 7.18 -14.25 -1.13
N LEU A 50 6.59 -13.99 -2.29
CA LEU A 50 6.19 -15.04 -3.23
C LEU A 50 7.41 -15.77 -3.84
N ILE A 51 8.43 -15.02 -4.26
CA ILE A 51 9.66 -15.58 -4.81
C ILE A 51 10.35 -16.47 -3.77
N MET A 52 10.45 -16.01 -2.53
CA MET A 52 11.08 -16.78 -1.45
C MET A 52 10.30 -18.07 -1.13
N LEU A 53 8.95 -18.04 -1.19
CA LEU A 53 8.14 -19.24 -1.08
C LEU A 53 8.42 -20.23 -2.23
N MET A 54 8.54 -19.75 -3.47
CA MET A 54 8.88 -20.62 -4.61
C MET A 54 10.27 -21.23 -4.48
N VAL A 55 11.27 -20.45 -4.03
CA VAL A 55 12.62 -20.96 -3.77
C VAL A 55 12.60 -22.02 -2.69
N LEU A 56 11.89 -21.78 -1.58
CA LEU A 56 11.77 -22.74 -0.47
C LEU A 56 11.06 -24.02 -0.91
N LEU A 57 10.03 -23.91 -1.75
CA LEU A 57 9.37 -25.08 -2.35
C LEU A 57 10.33 -25.85 -3.27
N GLY A 58 11.12 -25.13 -4.08
CA GLY A 58 12.14 -25.73 -4.95
C GLY A 58 13.21 -26.49 -4.15
N GLN A 59 13.68 -25.90 -3.05
CA GLN A 59 14.60 -26.56 -2.12
C GLN A 59 13.96 -27.80 -1.49
N TYR A 60 12.71 -27.70 -1.04
CA TYR A 60 12.00 -28.82 -0.44
C TYR A 60 11.84 -30.01 -1.40
N ILE A 61 11.55 -29.75 -2.68
CA ILE A 61 11.47 -30.79 -3.71
C ILE A 61 12.88 -31.33 -4.03
N GLY A 62 13.88 -30.46 -4.14
CA GLY A 62 15.27 -30.83 -4.43
C GLY A 62 15.91 -31.70 -3.35
N ASP A 63 15.57 -31.45 -2.08
CA ASP A 63 16.03 -32.21 -0.92
C ASP A 63 15.21 -33.50 -0.69
N GLY A 64 14.40 -33.92 -1.67
CA GLY A 64 13.65 -35.17 -1.61
C GLY A 64 12.57 -35.21 -0.53
N TYR A 65 11.91 -34.08 -0.28
CA TYR A 65 10.86 -33.93 0.74
C TYR A 65 11.33 -34.11 2.19
N GLY A 66 12.65 -34.03 2.43
CA GLY A 66 13.27 -34.39 3.72
C GLY A 66 12.80 -33.56 4.92
N HIS A 67 13.02 -32.24 4.91
CA HIS A 67 12.62 -31.38 6.02
C HIS A 67 12.11 -30.01 5.55
N MET A 68 10.88 -29.68 5.92
CA MET A 68 10.28 -28.39 5.59
C MET A 68 10.46 -27.42 6.75
N ASN A 69 11.16 -26.31 6.50
CA ASN A 69 11.34 -25.28 7.51
C ASN A 69 10.06 -24.42 7.63
N TRP A 70 9.14 -24.86 8.49
CA TRP A 70 7.85 -24.20 8.74
C TRP A 70 7.97 -22.75 9.20
N ILE A 71 9.07 -22.38 9.87
CA ILE A 71 9.32 -20.99 10.28
C ILE A 71 9.49 -20.10 9.04
N ASN A 72 10.30 -20.54 8.08
CA ASN A 72 10.50 -19.80 6.84
C ASN A 72 9.19 -19.70 6.02
N VAL A 73 8.40 -20.79 5.99
CA VAL A 73 7.07 -20.78 5.35
C VAL A 73 6.16 -19.74 5.99
N MET A 74 6.08 -19.70 7.33
CA MET A 74 5.28 -18.72 8.07
C MET A 74 5.76 -17.29 7.83
N ILE A 75 7.07 -17.04 7.82
CA ILE A 75 7.63 -15.72 7.58
C ILE A 75 7.31 -15.23 6.17
N TYR A 76 7.57 -16.05 5.14
CA TYR A 76 7.38 -15.64 3.75
C TYR A 76 5.89 -15.53 3.37
N SER A 77 5.06 -16.44 3.87
CA SER A 77 3.60 -16.31 3.72
C SER A 77 3.06 -15.09 4.46
N GLY A 78 3.57 -14.80 5.66
CA GLY A 78 3.27 -13.58 6.41
C GLY A 78 3.64 -12.31 5.64
N MET A 79 4.84 -12.23 5.08
CA MET A 79 5.28 -11.12 4.23
C MET A 79 4.35 -10.91 3.03
N PHE A 80 3.94 -11.99 2.37
CA PHE A 80 3.00 -11.94 1.27
C PHE A 80 1.62 -11.41 1.72
N LEU A 81 1.08 -11.95 2.81
CA LEU A 81 -0.23 -11.56 3.34
C LEU A 81 -0.25 -10.11 3.80
N VAL A 82 0.81 -9.63 4.47
CA VAL A 82 0.93 -8.22 4.88
C VAL A 82 0.95 -7.31 3.65
N GLY A 83 1.74 -7.63 2.62
CA GLY A 83 1.74 -6.88 1.36
C GLY A 83 0.35 -6.84 0.70
N ARG A 84 -0.36 -7.98 0.70
CA ARG A 84 -1.73 -8.12 0.19
C ARG A 84 -2.74 -7.29 0.99
N ALA A 85 -2.65 -7.31 2.31
CA ALA A 85 -3.53 -6.55 3.19
C ALA A 85 -3.35 -5.05 2.96
N VAL A 86 -2.12 -4.55 2.96
CA VAL A 86 -1.81 -3.13 2.71
C VAL A 86 -2.32 -2.70 1.33
N SER A 87 -2.06 -3.48 0.28
CA SER A 87 -2.56 -3.18 -1.07
C SER A 87 -4.09 -3.16 -1.15
N SER A 88 -4.76 -4.10 -0.46
CA SER A 88 -6.24 -4.17 -0.40
C SER A 88 -6.84 -3.00 0.35
N PHE A 89 -6.30 -2.63 1.51
CA PHE A 89 -6.73 -1.44 2.26
C PHE A 89 -6.55 -0.16 1.43
N MET A 90 -5.45 -0.04 0.70
CA MET A 90 -5.22 1.11 -0.18
C MET A 90 -6.22 1.17 -1.34
N ASN A 91 -6.54 0.04 -1.97
CA ASN A 91 -7.54 -0.01 -3.03
C ASN A 91 -8.95 0.30 -2.49
N LEU A 92 -9.30 -0.26 -1.33
CA LEU A 92 -10.58 0.03 -0.66
C LEU A 92 -10.70 1.52 -0.29
N SER A 93 -9.61 2.14 0.18
CA SER A 93 -9.56 3.57 0.48
C SER A 93 -9.69 4.46 -0.75
N ASN A 94 -9.38 3.96 -1.95
CA ASN A 94 -9.62 4.67 -3.22
C ASN A 94 -11.06 4.51 -3.70
N ILE A 95 -11.72 3.38 -3.40
CA ILE A 95 -13.12 3.11 -3.79
C ILE A 95 -14.10 3.87 -2.88
N MET A 96 -13.81 3.97 -1.57
CA MET A 96 -14.64 4.72 -0.61
C MET A 96 -14.51 6.25 -0.75
N ARG A 97 -13.67 6.73 -1.67
CA ARG A 97 -13.35 8.14 -1.85
C ARG A 97 -14.13 8.74 -2.97
#